data_AF-A0A1Q8ABU1-F1
#
_entry.id   AF-A0A1Q8ABU1-F1
#
_cell.length_a   1.000
_cell.length_b   1.000
_cell.length_c   1.000
_cell.angle_alpha   90.00
_cell.angle_beta   90.00
_cell.angle_gamma   90.00
#
_symmetry.space_group_name_H-M   'P 1'
#
loop_
_entity.id
_entity.type
_entity.pdbx_description
1 polymer ?
#
loop_
_entity_poly.entity_id
_entity_poly.type
_entity_poly.pdbx_seq_one_letter_code
_entity_poly.pdbx_strand_id
1 'polypeptide(L)'
;MTHMVTAERLAGIFERAPGLGERVARRVPSDEPDAIVATARDELARMSERERIAVLDAHPRIGADPAELSERSRAEQGHAESATVLRELAALNDAYERKFGFRFVVFVNGRPKSALVPILRERLARSRDEELKSGLEEFLAISRDRLVRE
;
A
#
# COMPACT_ATOMS: atom_id res chain seq x y z
N MET A 1 -26.52 14.37 7.72
CA MET A 1 -25.37 15.16 7.26
C MET A 1 -24.49 14.22 6.47
N THR A 2 -24.41 14.36 5.15
CA THR A 2 -23.47 13.57 4.35
C THR A 2 -22.08 14.02 4.76
N HIS A 3 -21.31 13.17 5.43
CA HIS A 3 -19.96 13.53 5.83
C HIS A 3 -19.14 13.71 4.55
N MET A 4 -18.76 14.95 4.26
CA MET A 4 -17.89 15.25 3.13
C MET A 4 -16.54 14.57 3.38
N VAL A 5 -16.14 13.67 2.50
CA VAL A 5 -14.84 12.99 2.58
C VAL A 5 -13.73 14.03 2.42
N THR A 6 -12.90 14.21 3.45
CA THR A 6 -11.82 15.22 3.44
C THR A 6 -10.50 14.61 3.01
N ALA A 7 -9.63 15.45 2.43
CA ALA A 7 -8.26 15.04 2.10
C ALA A 7 -7.45 14.64 3.35
N GLU A 8 -7.71 15.26 4.50
CA GLU A 8 -7.07 14.95 5.78
C GLU A 8 -7.41 13.53 6.25
N ARG A 9 -8.70 13.13 6.21
CA ARG A 9 -9.11 11.76 6.50
C ARG A 9 -8.41 10.78 5.56
N LEU A 10 -8.43 11.09 4.27
CA LEU A 10 -7.86 10.21 3.25
C LEU A 10 -6.33 10.11 3.32
N ALA A 11 -5.63 11.11 3.88
CA ALA A 11 -4.18 11.05 4.07
C ALA A 11 -3.77 9.90 5.02
N GLY A 12 -4.57 9.62 6.05
CA GLY A 12 -4.36 8.47 6.93
C GLY A 12 -4.77 7.14 6.28
N ILE A 13 -5.80 7.13 5.45
CA ILE A 13 -6.25 5.93 4.73
C ILE A 13 -5.24 5.49 3.68
N PHE A 14 -4.71 6.44 2.91
CA PHE A 14 -3.79 6.18 1.80
C PHE A 14 -2.30 6.21 2.20
N GLU A 15 -1.96 6.10 3.50
CA GLU A 15 -0.58 6.11 3.99
C GLU A 15 0.25 7.29 3.46
N ARG A 16 -0.33 8.50 3.46
CA ARG A 16 0.31 9.72 2.93
C ARG A 16 0.71 9.64 1.45
N ALA A 17 0.04 8.78 0.66
CA ALA A 17 0.16 8.74 -0.79
C ALA A 17 0.03 10.17 -1.39
N PRO A 18 1.11 10.72 -1.98
CA PRO A 18 1.13 12.12 -2.40
C PRO A 18 0.03 12.47 -3.40
N GLY A 19 -0.78 13.48 -3.08
CA GLY A 19 -1.82 14.02 -3.96
C GLY A 19 -3.04 13.12 -4.19
N LEU A 20 -3.00 11.82 -3.84
CA LEU A 20 -4.12 10.91 -4.08
C LEU A 20 -5.35 11.27 -3.25
N GLY A 21 -5.17 11.51 -1.94
CA GLY A 21 -6.27 11.86 -1.04
C GLY A 21 -7.03 13.11 -1.47
N GLU A 22 -6.31 14.15 -1.91
CA GLU A 22 -6.92 15.38 -2.41
C GLU A 22 -7.70 15.18 -3.72
N ARG A 23 -7.16 14.37 -4.64
CA ARG A 23 -7.82 14.04 -5.91
C ARG A 23 -9.12 13.27 -5.68
N VAL A 24 -9.09 12.30 -4.76
CA VAL A 24 -10.26 11.49 -4.41
C VAL A 24 -11.31 12.33 -3.69
N ALA A 25 -10.94 13.14 -2.69
CA ALA A 25 -11.86 14.01 -1.95
C ALA A 25 -12.66 14.96 -2.86
N ARG A 26 -12.06 15.42 -3.98
CA ARG A 26 -12.74 16.31 -4.95
C ARG A 26 -13.82 15.62 -5.80
N ARG A 27 -13.83 14.29 -5.87
CA ARG A 27 -14.61 13.54 -6.88
C ARG A 27 -15.44 12.40 -6.33
N VAL A 28 -15.17 11.96 -5.11
CA VAL A 28 -15.84 10.81 -4.52
C VAL A 28 -17.33 11.10 -4.29
N PRO A 29 -18.25 10.23 -4.74
CA PRO A 29 -19.69 10.50 -4.68
C PRO A 29 -20.31 10.27 -3.29
N SER A 30 -19.66 9.47 -2.43
CA SER A 30 -20.10 9.17 -1.07
C SER A 30 -18.92 8.77 -0.18
N ASP A 31 -19.16 8.66 1.13
CA ASP A 31 -18.18 8.22 2.12
C ASP A 31 -18.07 6.69 2.25
N GLU A 32 -18.80 5.94 1.43
CA GLU A 32 -18.76 4.48 1.37
C GLU A 32 -17.37 3.97 0.96
N PRO A 33 -16.81 2.93 1.64
CA PRO A 33 -15.49 2.39 1.33
C PRO A 33 -15.29 2.04 -0.16
N ASP A 34 -16.29 1.40 -0.77
CA ASP A 34 -16.22 0.99 -2.18
C ASP A 34 -16.23 2.19 -3.14
N ALA A 35 -16.95 3.28 -2.80
CA ALA A 35 -16.96 4.49 -3.61
C ALA A 35 -15.60 5.22 -3.55
N ILE A 36 -15.00 5.29 -2.37
CA ILE A 36 -13.66 5.87 -2.16
C ILE A 36 -12.61 5.08 -2.94
N VAL A 37 -12.62 3.74 -2.84
CA VAL A 37 -11.65 2.86 -3.51
C VAL A 37 -11.82 2.89 -5.03
N ALA A 38 -13.07 2.89 -5.53
CA ALA A 38 -13.33 3.05 -6.96
C ALA A 38 -12.79 4.38 -7.49
N THR A 39 -13.05 5.47 -6.77
CA THR A 39 -12.54 6.81 -7.13
C THR A 39 -11.01 6.84 -7.09
N ALA A 40 -10.38 6.22 -6.09
CA ALA A 40 -8.93 6.12 -5.99
C ALA A 40 -8.32 5.34 -7.17
N ARG A 41 -8.95 4.23 -7.58
CA ARG A 41 -8.53 3.47 -8.76
C ARG A 41 -8.57 4.32 -10.03
N ASP A 42 -9.65 5.07 -10.23
CA ASP A 42 -9.80 5.96 -11.38
C ASP A 42 -8.76 7.09 -11.39
N GLU A 43 -8.42 7.66 -10.22
CA GLU A 43 -7.37 8.68 -10.11
C GLU A 43 -5.98 8.10 -10.37
N LEU A 44 -5.67 6.91 -9.86
CA LEU A 44 -4.41 6.22 -10.13
C LEU A 44 -4.25 5.92 -11.63
N ALA A 45 -5.33 5.55 -12.32
CA ALA A 45 -5.32 5.34 -13.78
C ALA A 45 -5.01 6.62 -14.57
N ARG A 46 -5.36 7.80 -14.04
CA ARG A 46 -5.07 9.12 -14.64
C ARG A 46 -3.70 9.68 -14.25
N MET A 47 -3.13 9.20 -13.15
CA MET A 47 -1.79 9.59 -12.71
C MET A 47 -0.72 9.08 -13.67
N SER A 48 0.35 9.86 -13.81
CA SER A 48 1.58 9.44 -14.45
C SER A 48 2.20 8.24 -13.73
N GLU A 49 3.06 7.49 -14.42
CA GLU A 49 3.79 6.39 -13.79
C GLU A 49 4.59 6.85 -12.55
N ARG A 50 5.26 8.01 -12.67
CA ARG A 50 6.03 8.60 -11.56
C ARG A 50 5.16 8.88 -10.33
N GLU A 51 3.94 9.39 -10.53
CA GLU A 51 2.98 9.61 -9.46
C GLU A 51 2.53 8.30 -8.82
N ARG A 52 2.24 7.27 -9.64
CA ARG A 52 1.87 5.94 -9.13
C ARG A 52 2.99 5.30 -8.31
N ILE A 53 4.24 5.44 -8.75
CA ILE A 53 5.43 5.00 -8.01
C ILE A 53 5.52 5.75 -6.68
N ALA A 54 5.34 7.07 -6.68
CA ALA A 54 5.35 7.85 -5.44
C ALA A 54 4.27 7.42 -4.44
N VAL A 55 3.11 6.94 -4.92
CA VAL A 55 2.08 6.33 -4.06
C VAL A 55 2.59 5.05 -3.41
N LEU A 56 3.19 4.13 -4.17
CA LEU A 56 3.76 2.90 -3.63
C LEU A 56 4.92 3.17 -2.68
N ASP A 57 5.79 4.12 -3.01
CA ASP A 57 6.97 4.47 -2.23
C ASP A 57 6.64 5.19 -0.92
N ALA A 58 5.46 5.80 -0.81
CA ALA A 58 4.97 6.32 0.47
C ALA A 58 4.65 5.19 1.46
N HIS A 59 4.31 4.00 0.96
CA HIS A 59 3.98 2.85 1.82
C HIS A 59 5.24 2.26 2.47
N PRO A 60 5.24 1.95 3.77
CA PRO A 60 6.41 1.38 4.42
C PRO A 60 6.69 -0.04 3.94
N ARG A 61 7.98 -0.42 3.95
CA ARG A 61 8.39 -1.79 3.62
C ARG A 61 7.77 -2.78 4.60
N ILE A 62 7.40 -3.96 4.09
CA ILE A 62 7.07 -5.10 4.94
C ILE A 62 8.31 -5.56 5.71
N GLY A 63 8.22 -5.62 7.04
CA GLY A 63 9.35 -5.97 7.92
C GLY A 63 10.27 -4.79 8.27
N ALA A 64 9.87 -3.54 7.99
CA ALA A 64 10.57 -2.36 8.50
C ALA A 64 10.54 -2.29 10.04
N ASP A 65 11.40 -1.46 10.62
CA ASP A 65 11.43 -1.24 12.06
C ASP A 65 10.07 -0.71 12.54
N PRO A 66 9.39 -1.37 13.51
CA PRO A 66 8.11 -0.92 14.05
C PRO A 66 8.10 0.52 14.57
N ALA A 67 9.25 1.07 14.96
CA ALA A 67 9.41 2.46 15.40
C ALA A 67 9.26 3.47 14.25
N GLU A 68 9.50 3.05 13.01
CA GLU A 68 9.36 3.88 11.80
C GLU A 68 7.95 3.81 11.18
N LEU A 69 7.13 2.86 11.66
CA LEU A 69 5.78 2.64 11.16
C LEU A 69 4.75 3.55 11.82
N SER A 70 3.78 4.02 11.01
CA SER A 70 2.52 4.55 11.53
C SER A 70 1.80 3.49 12.38
N GLU A 71 0.92 3.92 13.27
CA GLU A 71 0.14 3.00 14.11
C GLU A 71 -0.64 1.98 13.26
N ARG A 72 -1.24 2.44 12.15
CA ARG A 72 -1.97 1.58 11.20
C ARG A 72 -1.05 0.56 10.54
N SER A 73 0.07 0.99 9.96
CA SER A 73 1.01 0.06 9.34
C SER A 73 1.61 -0.94 10.34
N ARG A 74 1.84 -0.52 11.59
CA ARG A 74 2.30 -1.41 12.65
C ARG A 74 1.25 -2.48 12.98
N ALA A 75 -0.02 -2.10 13.06
CA ALA A 75 -1.12 -3.03 13.29
C ALA A 75 -1.28 -4.02 12.12
N GLU A 76 -1.21 -3.53 10.88
CA GLU A 76 -1.34 -4.34 9.65
C GLU A 76 -0.24 -5.38 9.50
N GLN A 77 1.00 -4.99 9.78
CA GLN A 77 2.16 -5.88 9.67
C GLN A 77 2.28 -6.87 10.83
N GLY A 78 1.47 -6.70 11.88
CA GLY A 78 1.42 -7.59 13.03
C GLY A 78 2.72 -7.66 13.83
N HIS A 79 2.79 -8.67 14.69
CA HIS A 79 3.76 -8.76 15.79
C HIS A 79 5.13 -9.30 15.36
N ALA A 80 6.02 -9.47 16.34
CA ALA A 80 7.41 -9.87 16.19
C ALA A 80 7.59 -11.10 15.28
N GLU A 81 8.63 -11.07 14.46
CA GLU A 81 9.03 -12.14 13.57
C GLU A 81 10.48 -12.53 13.87
N SER A 82 10.89 -13.71 13.42
CA SER A 82 12.28 -14.13 13.63
C SER A 82 13.26 -13.19 12.90
N ALA A 83 14.43 -12.96 13.50
CA ALA A 83 15.48 -12.16 12.86
C ALA A 83 15.90 -12.72 11.48
N THR A 84 15.75 -14.04 11.28
CA THR A 84 16.00 -14.69 9.99
C THR A 84 14.99 -14.24 8.93
N VAL A 85 13.68 -14.26 9.25
CA VAL A 85 12.62 -13.81 8.34
C VAL A 85 12.77 -12.31 8.03
N LEU A 86 13.10 -11.48 9.02
CA LEU A 86 13.29 -10.05 8.81
C LEU A 86 14.50 -9.75 7.91
N ARG A 87 15.63 -10.44 8.10
CA ARG A 87 16.80 -10.31 7.21
C ARG A 87 16.49 -10.79 5.79
N GLU A 88 15.75 -11.88 5.68
CA GLU A 88 15.32 -12.41 4.40
C GLU A 88 14.45 -11.40 3.67
N LEU A 89 13.39 -10.87 4.30
CA LEU A 89 12.54 -9.81 3.76
C LEU A 89 13.32 -8.56 3.39
N ALA A 90 14.31 -8.13 4.17
CA ALA A 90 15.13 -6.97 3.85
C ALA A 90 15.89 -7.17 2.54
N ALA A 91 16.62 -8.28 2.39
CA ALA A 91 17.38 -8.58 1.17
C ALA A 91 16.48 -8.69 -0.07
N LEU A 92 15.29 -9.23 0.16
CA LEU A 92 14.25 -9.45 -0.82
C LEU A 92 13.59 -8.14 -1.28
N ASN A 93 13.25 -7.23 -0.35
CA ASN A 93 12.79 -5.87 -0.65
C ASN A 93 13.86 -5.12 -1.47
N ASP A 94 15.13 -5.21 -1.07
CA ASP A 94 16.21 -4.53 -1.81
C ASP A 94 16.35 -5.10 -3.24
N ALA A 95 16.19 -6.40 -3.43
CA ALA A 95 16.19 -7.01 -4.77
C ALA A 95 14.99 -6.54 -5.61
N TYR A 96 13.81 -6.44 -5.00
CA TYR A 96 12.59 -5.97 -5.64
C TYR A 96 12.73 -4.52 -6.09
N GLU A 97 13.17 -3.64 -5.19
CA GLU A 97 13.35 -2.22 -5.46
C GLU A 97 14.44 -1.97 -6.51
N ARG A 98 15.55 -2.72 -6.48
CA ARG A 98 16.57 -2.65 -7.55
C ARG A 98 16.03 -3.07 -8.91
N LYS A 99 15.17 -4.10 -8.98
CA LYS A 99 14.64 -4.62 -10.24
C LYS A 99 13.56 -3.69 -10.81
N PHE A 100 12.64 -3.24 -9.97
CA PHE A 100 11.41 -2.58 -10.42
C PHE A 100 11.44 -1.06 -10.24
N GLY A 101 12.25 -0.55 -9.32
CA GLY A 101 12.40 0.88 -9.06
C GLY A 101 11.30 1.49 -8.19
N PHE A 102 10.58 0.66 -7.42
CA PHE A 102 9.55 1.07 -6.46
C PHE A 102 9.40 0.03 -5.35
N ARG A 103 8.84 0.43 -4.21
CA ARG A 103 8.62 -0.42 -3.04
C ARG A 103 7.65 -1.56 -3.32
N PHE A 104 7.92 -2.71 -2.68
CA PHE A 104 6.98 -3.82 -2.66
C PHE A 104 5.80 -3.52 -1.73
N VAL A 105 4.60 -3.58 -2.29
CA VAL A 105 3.34 -3.46 -1.54
C VAL A 105 2.53 -4.74 -1.70
N VAL A 106 2.06 -5.27 -0.57
CA VAL A 106 1.18 -6.44 -0.49
C VAL A 106 0.23 -6.29 0.69
N PHE A 107 -1.04 -6.63 0.49
CA PHE A 107 -2.02 -6.66 1.56
C PHE A 107 -1.76 -7.86 2.47
N VAL A 108 -1.28 -7.61 3.68
CA VAL A 108 -0.93 -8.66 4.65
C VAL A 108 -2.14 -9.52 4.99
N ASN A 109 -3.33 -8.93 5.15
CA ASN A 109 -4.59 -9.60 5.47
C ASN A 109 -4.45 -10.60 6.64
N GLY A 110 -3.79 -10.18 7.72
CA GLY A 110 -3.56 -10.99 8.92
C GLY A 110 -2.55 -12.13 8.77
N ARG A 111 -1.92 -12.30 7.60
CA ARG A 111 -0.86 -13.31 7.40
C ARG A 111 0.42 -12.91 8.14
N PRO A 112 1.20 -13.88 8.67
CA PRO A 112 2.51 -13.58 9.23
C PRO A 112 3.47 -13.13 8.12
N LYS A 113 4.52 -12.36 8.46
CA LYS A 113 5.46 -11.83 7.46
C LYS A 113 6.22 -12.96 6.76
N SER A 114 6.46 -14.06 7.46
CA SER A 114 7.02 -15.29 6.89
C SER A 114 6.19 -15.87 5.73
N ALA A 115 4.87 -15.71 5.75
CA ALA A 115 4.00 -16.13 4.65
C ALA A 115 4.08 -15.21 3.41
N LEU A 116 4.65 -14.01 3.55
CA LEU A 116 4.82 -13.05 2.46
C LEU A 116 6.15 -13.22 1.71
N VAL A 117 7.13 -13.88 2.34
CA VAL A 117 8.42 -14.23 1.73
C VAL A 117 8.26 -14.99 0.39
N PRO A 118 7.50 -16.11 0.31
CA PRO A 118 7.32 -16.82 -0.96
C PRO A 118 6.58 -15.98 -2.00
N ILE A 119 5.64 -15.12 -1.58
CA ILE A 119 4.90 -14.22 -2.48
C ILE A 119 5.85 -13.22 -3.13
N LEU A 120 6.71 -12.58 -2.35
CA LEU A 120 7.68 -11.65 -2.90
C LEU A 120 8.67 -12.36 -3.85
N ARG A 121 9.14 -13.56 -3.50
CA ARG A 121 10.00 -14.37 -4.38
C ARG A 121 9.35 -14.67 -5.72
N GLU A 122 8.08 -15.07 -5.72
CA GLU A 122 7.32 -15.31 -6.94
C GLU A 122 7.19 -14.03 -7.76
N ARG A 123 6.83 -12.91 -7.11
CA ARG A 123 6.65 -11.61 -7.75
C ARG A 123 7.94 -11.03 -8.34
N LEU A 124 9.10 -11.40 -7.80
CA LEU A 124 10.40 -11.08 -8.40
C LEU A 124 10.60 -11.69 -9.80
N ALA A 125 9.85 -12.72 -10.20
CA ALA A 125 9.96 -13.31 -11.53
C ALA A 125 9.15 -12.54 -12.60
N ARG A 126 8.22 -11.67 -12.18
CA ARG A 126 7.29 -10.96 -13.07
C ARG A 126 7.92 -9.79 -13.82
N SER A 127 7.17 -9.25 -14.77
CA SER A 127 7.52 -8.01 -15.47
C SER A 127 7.29 -6.78 -14.58
N ARG A 128 7.97 -5.68 -14.90
CA ARG A 128 7.83 -4.43 -14.15
C ARG A 128 6.41 -3.85 -14.25
N ASP A 129 5.80 -3.93 -15.42
CA ASP A 129 4.47 -3.38 -15.67
C ASP A 129 3.39 -4.16 -14.92
N GLU A 130 3.49 -5.49 -14.89
CA GLU A 130 2.63 -6.33 -14.05
C GLU A 130 2.76 -5.96 -12.58
N GLU A 131 3.99 -5.76 -12.09
CA GLU A 131 4.24 -5.48 -10.69
C GLU A 131 3.80 -4.08 -10.26
N LEU A 132 3.91 -3.08 -11.13
CA LEU A 132 3.34 -1.77 -10.86
C LEU A 132 1.82 -1.86 -10.73
N LYS A 133 1.15 -2.60 -11.64
CA LYS A 133 -0.29 -2.81 -11.58
C LYS A 133 -0.69 -3.59 -10.32
N SER A 134 0.00 -4.68 -10.00
CA SER A 134 -0.27 -5.48 -8.81
C SER A 134 -0.05 -4.69 -7.52
N GLY A 135 1.05 -3.94 -7.41
CA GLY A 135 1.32 -3.10 -6.24
C GLY A 135 0.20 -2.08 -5.97
N LEU A 136 -0.35 -1.46 -7.01
CA LEU A 136 -1.45 -0.51 -6.89
C LEU A 136 -2.76 -1.19 -6.46
N GLU A 137 -3.07 -2.39 -6.95
CA GLU A 137 -4.25 -3.13 -6.51
C GLU A 137 -4.12 -3.62 -5.05
N GLU A 138 -2.93 -4.04 -4.63
CA GLU A 138 -2.64 -4.37 -3.23
C GLU A 138 -2.79 -3.14 -2.32
N PHE A 139 -2.29 -1.98 -2.75
CA PHE A 139 -2.48 -0.71 -2.07
C PHE A 139 -3.98 -0.34 -1.93
N LEU A 140 -4.77 -0.54 -2.99
CA LEU A 140 -6.22 -0.31 -2.95
C LEU A 140 -6.94 -1.29 -2.01
N ALA A 141 -6.50 -2.54 -1.95
CA ALA A 141 -7.04 -3.53 -1.01
C ALA A 141 -6.75 -3.16 0.46
N ILE A 142 -5.53 -2.71 0.76
CA ILE A 142 -5.15 -2.17 2.07
C ILE A 142 -6.03 -0.97 2.42
N SER A 143 -6.17 -0.02 1.48
CA SER A 143 -6.98 1.18 1.67
C SER A 143 -8.45 0.84 1.97
N ARG A 144 -9.00 -0.17 1.28
CA ARG A 144 -10.36 -0.67 1.53
C ARG A 144 -10.49 -1.27 2.92
N ASP A 145 -9.56 -2.14 3.33
CA ASP A 145 -9.58 -2.76 4.65
C ASP A 145 -9.53 -1.71 5.76
N ARG A 146 -8.70 -0.67 5.60
CA ARG A 146 -8.67 0.48 6.52
C ARG A 146 -10.02 1.17 6.61
N LEU A 147 -10.64 1.49 5.47
CA LEU A 147 -11.94 2.18 5.40
C LEU A 147 -13.07 1.37 6.03
N VAL A 148 -13.05 0.03 5.90
CA VAL A 148 -14.07 -0.86 6.48
C VAL A 148 -13.92 -1.00 8.00
N ARG A 149 -12.72 -0.73 8.54
CA ARG A 149 -12.42 -0.83 9.97
C ARG A 149 -12.47 0.50 10.72
N GLU A 150 -12.75 1.61 10.03
CA GLU A 150 -12.99 2.92 10.67
C GLU A 150 -14.30 2.96 11.46
#